data_AF-A0A183N134-F1
#
_entry.id   AF-A0A183N134-F1
#
_cell.length_a   1.000
_cell.length_b   1.000
_cell.length_c   1.000
_cell.angle_alpha   90.00
_cell.angle_beta   90.00
_cell.angle_gamma   90.00
#
_symmetry.space_group_name_H-M   'P 1'
#
loop_
_entity.id
_entity.type
_entity.pdbx_description
1 polymer ?
#
loop_
_entity_poly.entity_id
_entity_poly.type
_entity_poly.pdbx_seq_one_letter_code
_entity_poly.pdbx_strand_id
1 'polypeptide(L)'
;MDTHFFAGLTKFKLDAGKLRRDDDFSDRFSHTFTSLLLIIFTLIISARQYIGKPIACWVPTEFTRAQEEYAESVCWVTSTYFIPTQDINIPENISERENRKIHYYQWVPFILMIQAFLFNLPCLIWRLFNWQSGIHVSNRFIQ
;
A
#
# COMPACT_ATOMS: atom_id res chain seq x y z
N MET A 1 3.61 12.56 -17.31
CA MET A 1 2.52 11.91 -16.54
C MET A 1 1.30 11.93 -17.42
N ASP A 2 1.03 10.82 -18.10
CA ASP A 2 0.19 10.81 -19.30
C ASP A 2 -1.28 10.95 -18.94
N THR A 3 -1.92 11.97 -19.49
CA THR A 3 -3.34 12.31 -19.30
C THR A 3 -4.27 11.16 -19.73
N HIS A 4 -3.84 10.31 -20.66
CA HIS A 4 -4.56 9.10 -21.09
C HIS A 4 -4.65 8.01 -20.01
N PHE A 5 -3.62 7.85 -19.18
CA PHE A 5 -3.65 6.88 -18.07
C PHE A 5 -4.62 7.33 -16.97
N PHE A 6 -4.59 8.61 -16.62
CA PHE A 6 -5.54 9.20 -15.66
C PHE A 6 -6.98 9.21 -16.18
N ALA A 7 -7.18 9.43 -17.49
CA ALA A 7 -8.49 9.33 -18.14
C ALA A 7 -9.03 7.89 -18.13
N GLY A 8 -8.16 6.88 -18.32
CA GLY A 8 -8.51 5.46 -18.20
C GLY A 8 -8.95 5.09 -16.78
N LEU A 9 -8.21 5.54 -15.76
CA LEU A 9 -8.53 5.32 -14.34
C LEU A 9 -9.83 6.00 -13.91
N THR A 10 -10.08 7.22 -14.39
CA THR A 10 -11.32 7.95 -14.07
C THR A 10 -12.54 7.35 -14.78
N LYS A 11 -12.42 6.92 -16.04
CA LYS A 11 -13.50 6.23 -16.77
C LYS A 11 -13.83 4.87 -16.13
N PHE A 12 -12.81 4.15 -15.68
CA PHE A 12 -12.96 2.89 -14.95
C PHE A 12 -13.64 3.06 -13.58
N LYS A 13 -13.31 4.12 -12.84
CA LYS A 13 -14.03 4.48 -11.61
C LYS A 13 -15.47 4.93 -11.86
N LEU A 14 -15.74 5.65 -12.95
CA LEU A 14 -17.09 6.08 -13.33
C LEU A 14 -18.00 4.89 -13.68
N ASP A 15 -17.47 3.87 -14.35
CA ASP A 15 -18.22 2.62 -14.60
C ASP A 15 -18.35 1.76 -13.33
N ALA A 16 -17.40 1.90 -12.39
CA ALA A 16 -17.48 1.24 -11.10
C ALA A 16 -18.49 1.83 -10.12
N GLY A 17 -18.81 3.13 -10.23
CA GLY A 17 -19.78 3.80 -9.38
C GLY A 17 -21.23 3.69 -9.87
N LYS A 18 -21.48 3.10 -11.04
CA LYS A 18 -22.83 2.90 -11.56
C LYS A 18 -23.50 1.77 -10.78
N LEU A 19 -24.34 2.15 -9.82
CA LEU A 19 -25.13 1.23 -8.99
C LEU A 19 -25.84 0.19 -9.88
N ARG A 20 -25.31 -1.04 -9.92
CA ARG A 20 -26.01 -2.15 -10.57
C ARG A 20 -26.82 -2.85 -9.50
N ARG A 21 -28.02 -3.28 -9.90
CA ARG A 21 -28.98 -3.94 -9.00
C ARG A 21 -28.46 -5.28 -8.43
N ASP A 22 -27.34 -5.78 -8.96
CA ASP A 22 -26.68 -7.02 -8.54
C ASP A 22 -25.58 -6.80 -7.48
N ASP A 23 -25.32 -5.56 -7.04
CA ASP A 23 -24.33 -5.27 -5.99
C ASP A 23 -25.00 -5.35 -4.61
N ASP A 24 -24.74 -6.44 -3.87
CA ASP A 24 -25.19 -6.58 -2.49
C ASP A 24 -24.47 -5.59 -1.55
N PHE A 25 -25.07 -5.29 -0.40
CA PHE A 25 -24.48 -4.39 0.61
C PHE A 25 -23.07 -4.85 1.04
N SER A 26 -22.89 -6.17 1.17
CA SER A 26 -21.60 -6.78 1.52
C SER A 26 -20.53 -6.51 0.47
N ASP A 27 -20.87 -6.62 -0.81
CA ASP A 27 -19.94 -6.37 -1.91
C ASP A 27 -19.53 -4.91 -1.92
N ARG A 28 -20.49 -4.00 -1.75
CA ARG A 28 -20.26 -2.55 -1.71
C ARG A 28 -19.34 -2.14 -0.58
N PHE A 29 -19.52 -2.71 0.61
CA PHE A 29 -18.62 -2.46 1.74
C PHE A 29 -17.19 -2.95 1.43
N SER A 30 -17.05 -4.16 0.89
CA SER A 30 -15.74 -4.75 0.62
C SER A 30 -14.95 -3.98 -0.45
N HIS A 31 -15.49 -3.82 -1.67
CA HIS A 31 -14.72 -3.24 -2.77
C HIS A 31 -14.68 -1.71 -2.73
N THR A 32 -15.74 -1.03 -2.27
CA THR A 32 -15.77 0.44 -2.24
C THR A 32 -15.16 0.99 -0.97
N PHE A 33 -15.62 0.57 0.21
CA PHE A 33 -15.18 1.15 1.48
C PHE A 33 -13.76 0.72 1.85
N THR A 34 -13.46 -0.59 1.83
CA THR A 34 -12.12 -1.08 2.18
C THR A 34 -11.05 -0.58 1.20
N SER A 35 -11.32 -0.61 -0.11
CA SER A 35 -10.36 -0.11 -1.11
C SER A 35 -10.11 1.40 -0.97
N LEU A 36 -11.15 2.20 -0.71
CA LEU A 36 -11.00 3.63 -0.45
C LEU A 36 -10.13 3.90 0.78
N LEU A 37 -10.39 3.20 1.88
CA LEU A 37 -9.64 3.34 3.13
C LEU A 37 -8.17 2.94 2.94
N LEU A 38 -7.89 1.84 2.24
CA LEU A 38 -6.53 1.41 1.91
C LEU A 38 -5.80 2.43 1.03
N ILE A 39 -6.48 3.05 0.06
CA ILE A 39 -5.90 4.10 -0.78
C ILE A 39 -5.54 5.32 0.08
N ILE A 40 -6.41 5.74 1.00
CA ILE A 40 -6.14 6.86 1.91
C ILE A 40 -4.91 6.57 2.78
N PHE A 41 -4.84 5.39 3.39
CA PHE A 41 -3.67 5.00 4.20
C PHE A 41 -2.39 4.92 3.37
N THR A 42 -2.46 4.38 2.16
CA THR A 42 -1.32 4.33 1.23
C THR A 42 -0.80 5.74 0.93
N LEU A 43 -1.69 6.71 0.67
CA LEU A 43 -1.31 8.10 0.43
C LEU A 43 -0.67 8.75 1.66
N ILE A 44 -1.25 8.55 2.85
CA ILE A 44 -0.72 9.12 4.10
C ILE A 44 0.68 8.58 4.40
N ILE A 45 0.87 7.25 4.32
CA ILE A 45 2.16 6.60 4.57
C ILE A 45 3.18 7.05 3.53
N SER A 46 2.81 7.08 2.25
CA SER A 46 3.70 7.52 1.17
C SER A 46 4.13 8.97 1.36
N ALA A 47 3.21 9.87 1.74
CA ALA A 47 3.54 11.25 2.03
C ALA A 47 4.58 11.36 3.16
N ARG A 48 4.44 10.56 4.23
CA ARG A 48 5.42 10.52 5.32
C ARG A 48 6.77 9.94 4.89
N GLN A 49 6.78 8.95 4.01
CA GLN A 49 7.98 8.23 3.60
C GLN A 49 8.81 8.95 2.53
N TYR A 50 8.16 9.66 1.59
CA TYR A 50 8.83 10.33 0.47
C TYR A 50 9.08 11.83 0.69
N ILE A 51 8.19 12.51 1.42
CA ILE A 51 8.28 13.96 1.66
C ILE A 51 8.85 14.25 3.06
N GLY A 52 8.60 13.35 4.02
CA GLY A 52 9.12 13.44 5.37
C GLY A 52 10.42 12.66 5.58
N LYS A 53 10.96 12.77 6.80
CA LYS A 53 12.05 11.92 7.28
C LYS A 53 11.44 10.59 7.81
N PRO A 54 11.72 9.43 7.19
CA PRO A 54 11.11 8.15 7.58
C PRO A 54 11.70 7.60 8.89
N ILE A 55 12.93 8.00 9.23
CA ILE A 55 13.63 7.61 10.44
C ILE A 55 14.46 8.80 10.94
N ALA A 56 14.60 8.91 12.26
CA ALA A 56 15.50 9.84 12.91
C ALA A 56 16.59 9.03 13.63
N CYS A 57 17.85 9.42 13.42
CA CYS A 57 19.00 8.71 13.99
C CYS A 57 19.62 9.52 15.13
N TRP A 58 20.08 8.83 16.17
CA TRP A 58 20.94 9.46 17.17
C TRP A 58 22.37 9.55 16.63
N VAL A 59 22.73 10.74 16.12
CA VAL A 59 24.06 11.04 15.57
C VAL A 59 24.89 11.88 16.56
N PRO A 60 26.23 11.81 16.52
CA PRO A 60 27.07 12.64 17.38
C PRO A 60 26.89 14.13 17.09
N THR A 61 27.08 14.97 18.11
CA THR A 61 26.84 16.42 18.06
C THR A 61 27.75 17.19 17.10
N GLU A 62 28.88 16.59 16.70
CA GLU A 62 29.84 17.17 15.76
C GLU A 62 29.36 17.11 14.31
N PHE A 63 28.27 16.39 14.02
CA PHE A 63 27.75 16.26 12.66
C PHE A 63 27.01 17.52 12.22
N THR A 64 27.29 17.95 11.00
CA THR A 64 26.50 18.99 10.32
C THR A 64 25.13 18.43 9.92
N ARG A 65 24.13 19.31 9.69
CA ARG A 65 22.79 18.90 9.24
C ARG A 65 22.80 18.03 7.99
N ALA A 66 23.69 18.32 7.04
CA ALA A 66 23.79 17.53 5.80
C ALA A 66 24.30 16.11 6.08
N GLN A 67 25.19 15.94 7.05
CA GLN A 67 25.68 14.63 7.47
C GLN A 67 24.62 13.85 8.26
N GLU A 68 23.82 14.54 9.07
CA GLU A 68 22.66 13.94 9.75
C GLU A 68 21.65 13.40 8.75
N GLU A 69 21.24 14.20 7.76
CA GLU A 69 20.32 13.78 6.69
C GLU A 69 20.89 12.61 5.87
N TYR A 70 22.19 12.64 5.58
CA TYR A 70 22.87 11.52 4.92
C TYR A 70 22.83 10.25 5.78
N ALA A 71 23.17 10.35 7.07
CA ALA A 71 23.16 9.22 8.00
C ALA A 71 21.75 8.62 8.15
N GLU A 72 20.72 9.45 8.25
CA GLU A 72 19.32 9.02 8.25
C GLU A 72 18.96 8.25 6.98
N SER A 73 19.36 8.75 5.81
CA SER A 73 19.10 8.09 4.52
C SER A 73 19.80 6.73 4.40
N VAL A 74 21.05 6.64 4.87
CA VAL A 74 21.82 5.40 4.87
C VAL A 74 21.20 4.40 5.84
N CYS A 75 20.83 4.83 7.06
CA CYS A 75 20.17 3.98 8.03
C CYS A 75 18.85 3.41 7.51
N TRP A 76 18.07 4.24 6.81
CA TRP A 76 16.82 3.83 6.19
C TRP A 76 17.02 2.78 5.09
N VAL A 77 17.97 2.99 4.16
CA VAL A 77 18.21 2.08 3.03
C VAL A 77 18.83 0.76 3.49
N THR A 78 19.81 0.81 4.41
CA THR A 78 20.53 -0.38 4.89
C THR A 78 19.68 -1.28 5.80
N SER A 79 18.49 -0.83 6.19
CA SER A 79 17.58 -1.51 7.13
C SER A 79 18.19 -1.69 8.54
N THR A 80 17.33 -1.69 9.55
CA THR A 80 17.75 -1.69 10.96
C THR A 80 17.48 -3.03 11.63
N TYR A 81 18.12 -3.30 12.76
CA TYR A 81 17.89 -4.49 13.58
C TYR A 81 17.70 -4.06 15.03
N PHE A 82 16.92 -4.84 15.78
CA PHE A 82 16.65 -4.55 17.19
C PHE A 82 17.66 -5.24 18.10
N ILE A 83 18.16 -4.49 19.09
CA ILE A 83 19.02 -4.99 20.17
C ILE A 83 18.26 -4.81 21.49
N PRO A 84 18.05 -5.87 22.29
CA PRO A 84 17.47 -5.74 23.62
C PRO A 84 18.32 -4.84 24.51
N THR A 85 17.69 -3.95 25.28
CA THR A 85 18.41 -2.99 26.16
C THR A 85 19.15 -3.66 27.33
N GLN A 86 18.92 -4.95 27.57
CA GLN A 86 19.55 -5.74 28.62
C GLN A 86 20.90 -6.33 28.18
N ASP A 87 21.10 -6.51 26.87
CA ASP A 87 22.32 -7.06 26.30
C ASP A 87 23.29 -5.92 25.96
N ILE A 88 24.40 -5.84 26.69
CA ILE A 88 25.45 -4.82 26.50
C ILE A 88 26.32 -5.14 25.26
N ASN A 89 26.33 -6.40 24.82
CA ASN A 89 27.20 -6.87 23.75
C ASN A 89 26.47 -6.88 22.41
N ILE A 90 26.90 -6.03 21.48
CA ILE A 90 26.46 -6.08 20.08
C ILE A 90 26.99 -7.39 19.49
N PRO A 91 26.14 -8.26 18.91
CA PRO A 91 26.61 -9.53 18.36
C PRO A 91 27.62 -9.28 17.25
N GLU A 92 28.84 -9.81 17.40
CA GLU A 92 29.91 -9.65 16.40
C GLU A 92 29.61 -10.45 15.12
N ASN A 93 28.81 -11.52 15.24
CA ASN A 93 28.49 -12.39 14.13
C ASN A 93 27.53 -11.68 13.15
N ILE A 94 28.02 -11.38 11.94
CA ILE A 94 27.26 -10.71 10.88
C ILE A 94 25.97 -11.47 10.56
N SER A 95 26.03 -12.81 10.51
CA SER A 95 24.89 -13.65 10.15
C SER A 95 23.68 -13.47 11.08
N GLU A 96 23.92 -13.35 12.39
CA GLU A 96 22.84 -13.07 13.35
C GLU A 96 22.24 -11.69 13.17
N ARG A 97 23.07 -10.69 12.85
CA ARG A 97 22.59 -9.33 12.59
C ARG A 97 21.70 -9.27 11.36
N GLU A 98 22.06 -10.00 10.30
CA GLU A 98 21.27 -10.06 9.07
C GLU A 98 19.91 -10.72 9.29
N ASN A 99 19.87 -11.82 10.05
CA ASN A 99 18.63 -12.52 10.36
C ASN A 99 17.65 -11.68 11.20
N ARG A 100 18.15 -10.70 11.96
CA ARG A 100 17.34 -9.79 12.79
C ARG A 100 17.00 -8.47 12.08
N LYS A 101 17.37 -8.29 10.80
CA LYS A 101 17.06 -7.06 10.05
C LYS A 101 15.56 -6.93 9.80
N ILE A 102 15.09 -5.69 9.89
CA ILE A 102 13.70 -5.31 9.75
C ILE A 102 13.52 -4.57 8.43
N HIS A 103 12.97 -5.26 7.43
CA HIS A 103 12.80 -4.72 6.07
C HIS A 103 11.36 -4.28 5.76
N TYR A 104 10.36 -4.70 6.55
CA TYR A 104 8.96 -4.57 6.15
C TYR A 104 8.46 -3.11 6.01
N TYR A 105 9.00 -2.17 6.78
CA TYR A 105 8.59 -0.75 6.72
C TYR A 105 8.75 -0.11 5.34
N GLN A 106 9.74 -0.55 4.57
CA GLN A 106 9.95 -0.09 3.20
C GLN A 106 8.85 -0.60 2.25
N TRP A 107 8.31 -1.79 2.50
CA TRP A 107 7.37 -2.49 1.64
C TRP A 107 5.89 -2.21 1.94
N VAL A 108 5.57 -1.73 3.14
CA VAL A 108 4.20 -1.39 3.57
C VAL A 108 3.39 -0.62 2.49
N PRO A 109 3.86 0.51 1.93
CA PRO A 109 3.06 1.26 0.95
C PRO A 109 2.78 0.46 -0.33
N PHE A 110 3.70 -0.39 -0.77
CA PHE A 110 3.50 -1.26 -1.94
C PHE A 110 2.48 -2.36 -1.65
N ILE A 111 2.57 -2.99 -0.47
CA ILE A 111 1.63 -4.03 -0.04
C ILE A 111 0.22 -3.46 0.05
N LEU A 112 0.04 -2.27 0.63
CA LEU A 112 -1.28 -1.63 0.72
C LEU A 112 -1.87 -1.29 -0.65
N MET A 113 -1.04 -0.87 -1.61
CA MET A 113 -1.46 -0.62 -2.98
C MET A 113 -1.92 -1.91 -3.68
N ILE A 114 -1.16 -3.00 -3.53
CA ILE A 114 -1.52 -4.32 -4.06
C ILE A 114 -2.82 -4.80 -3.40
N GLN A 115 -2.94 -4.67 -2.08
CA GLN A 115 -4.14 -5.05 -1.33
C GLN A 115 -5.36 -4.27 -1.83
N ALA A 116 -5.25 -2.95 -2.01
CA ALA A 116 -6.35 -2.13 -2.55
C ALA A 116 -6.76 -2.57 -3.97
N PHE A 117 -5.81 -3.04 -4.79
CA PHE A 117 -6.08 -3.60 -6.11
C PHE A 117 -6.78 -4.97 -6.02
N LEU A 118 -6.29 -5.87 -5.15
CA LEU A 118 -6.86 -7.21 -4.96
C LEU A 118 -8.32 -7.16 -4.48
N PHE A 119 -8.69 -6.21 -3.63
CA PHE A 119 -10.09 -6.02 -3.22
C PHE A 119 -11.03 -5.60 -4.36
N ASN A 120 -10.50 -4.98 -5.43
CA ASN A 120 -11.28 -4.63 -6.61
C ASN A 120 -11.30 -5.75 -7.68
N LEU A 121 -10.40 -6.72 -7.57
CA LEU A 121 -10.20 -7.82 -8.51
C LEU A 121 -11.46 -8.72 -8.69
N PRO A 122 -12.20 -9.14 -7.65
CA PRO A 122 -13.39 -9.97 -7.84
C PRO A 122 -14.48 -9.24 -8.65
N CYS A 123 -14.72 -7.95 -8.37
CA CYS A 123 -15.65 -7.14 -9.15
C CYS A 123 -15.20 -6.97 -10.61
N LEU A 124 -13.88 -6.88 -10.83
CA LEU A 124 -13.33 -6.78 -12.17
C LEU A 124 -13.50 -8.04 -12.99
N ILE A 125 -13.18 -9.18 -12.39
CA ILE A 125 -13.42 -10.49 -12.97
C ILE A 125 -14.90 -10.61 -13.33
N TRP A 126 -15.81 -10.34 -12.38
CA TRP A 126 -17.24 -10.39 -12.63
C TRP A 126 -17.68 -9.56 -13.84
N ARG A 127 -17.15 -8.32 -13.97
CA ARG A 127 -17.47 -7.45 -15.11
C ARG A 127 -16.93 -7.97 -16.44
N LEU A 128 -15.69 -8.44 -16.46
CA LEU A 128 -15.05 -8.98 -17.67
C LEU A 128 -15.79 -10.24 -18.17
N PHE A 129 -16.15 -11.13 -17.27
CA PHE A 129 -16.86 -12.38 -17.62
C PHE A 129 -18.35 -12.15 -17.94
N ASN A 130 -19.04 -11.23 -17.24
CA ASN A 130 -20.44 -10.91 -17.53
C ASN A 130 -20.60 -10.24 -18.91
N TRP A 131 -19.63 -9.42 -19.33
CA TRP A 131 -19.60 -8.84 -20.68
C TRP A 131 -19.61 -9.90 -21.79
N GLN A 132 -18.90 -11.01 -21.60
CA GLN A 132 -18.87 -12.11 -22.57
C GLN A 132 -20.11 -13.01 -22.52
N SER A 133 -20.82 -13.02 -21.39
CA SER A 133 -21.88 -13.99 -21.12
C SER A 133 -23.20 -13.66 -21.82
N GLY A 134 -23.43 -12.43 -22.32
CA GLY A 134 -24.59 -12.06 -23.13
C GLY A 134 -25.98 -12.23 -22.45
N ILE A 135 -26.00 -12.61 -21.17
CA ILE A 135 -27.22 -12.86 -20.39
C ILE A 135 -27.53 -11.59 -19.59
N HIS A 136 -28.59 -10.87 -19.98
CA HIS A 136 -29.12 -9.77 -19.19
C HIS A 136 -29.87 -10.32 -17.96
N VAL A 137 -29.22 -10.30 -16.79
CA VAL A 137 -29.81 -10.70 -15.49
C VAL A 137 -30.93 -9.74 -15.01
N SER A 138 -31.27 -8.72 -15.80
CA SER A 138 -32.26 -7.70 -15.42
C SER A 138 -33.71 -8.20 -15.29
N ASN A 139 -34.11 -9.32 -15.92
CA ASN A 139 -35.53 -9.68 -16.07
C ASN A 139 -35.89 -11.13 -15.70
N ARG A 140 -35.52 -11.64 -14.51
CA ARG A 140 -36.06 -12.95 -14.07
C ARG A 140 -36.30 -13.13 -12.57
N PHE A 141 -36.81 -12.10 -11.87
CA PHE A 141 -37.38 -12.29 -10.52
C PHE A 141 -38.52 -11.29 -10.23
N ILE A 142 -39.42 -11.09 -11.21
CA ILE A 142 -40.82 -10.71 -10.95
C ILE A 142 -41.66 -11.48 -11.97
N GLN A 143 -41.93 -12.74 -11.67
CA GLN A 143 -43.25 -13.35 -11.80
C GLN A 143 -43.35 -14.46 -10.75
#